data_AF-A0A561ULJ3-F1
#
_entry.id   AF-A0A561ULJ3-F1
#
_cell.length_a   1.000
_cell.length_b   1.000
_cell.length_c   1.000
_cell.angle_alpha   90.00
_cell.angle_beta   90.00
_cell.angle_gamma   90.00
#
_symmetry.space_group_name_H-M   'P 1'
#
loop_
_entity.id
_entity.type
_entity.pdbx_description
1 polymer ?
#
loop_
_entity_poly.entity_id
_entity_poly.type
_entity_poly.pdbx_seq_one_letter_code
_entity_poly.pdbx_strand_id
1 'polypeptide(L)'
;MLTRHAFSFSGHYDPKNLHFGALLACNEETLAPGAGFDEHRHRDTEILTWVLEGALAHRDTEGHAGVVRPGMVQHLSAGSGVAHTERNVAGADVPVRFVQMWLQPDVFGTDPAYGLRRVPAGPGLTLLASGLVRDADTEALRLRRSDAALWLAEAGPGEALPDLPEAPFRYAHLTAGSLGYRTLPGPRGQGRSLAPGDSVRITGEAFAAPVAGEQGAQLLLWEMHSGLRYG
;
A
#
# COMPACT_ATOMS: atom_id res chain seq x y z
N MET A 1 10.37 -14.26 -10.77
CA MET A 1 9.48 -13.40 -9.97
C MET A 1 9.63 -13.84 -8.53
N LEU A 2 9.86 -12.90 -7.61
CA LEU A 2 9.82 -13.16 -6.17
C LEU A 2 8.66 -12.34 -5.61
N THR A 3 7.81 -12.97 -4.80
CA THR A 3 6.69 -12.31 -4.14
C THR A 3 6.72 -12.61 -2.65
N ARG A 4 6.59 -11.57 -1.83
CA ARG A 4 6.36 -11.69 -0.39
C ARG A 4 4.92 -11.28 -0.11
N HIS A 5 4.16 -12.20 0.46
CA HIS A 5 2.74 -12.03 0.74
C HIS A 5 2.52 -11.70 2.21
N ALA A 6 1.85 -10.58 2.51
CA ALA A 6 1.38 -10.32 3.87
C ALA A 6 0.01 -10.97 4.17
N PHE A 7 -0.74 -11.34 3.12
CA PHE A 7 -2.03 -12.01 3.15
C PHE A 7 -2.03 -13.21 2.20
N SER A 8 -2.94 -14.15 2.40
CA SER A 8 -3.12 -15.28 1.49
C SER A 8 -3.47 -14.79 0.09
N PHE A 9 -2.63 -15.10 -0.89
CA PHE A 9 -2.78 -14.61 -2.25
C PHE A 9 -2.23 -15.64 -3.24
N SER A 10 -3.00 -15.95 -4.30
CA SER A 10 -2.69 -17.02 -5.25
C SER A 10 -2.47 -18.38 -4.53
N GLY A 11 -1.50 -19.18 -4.95
CA GLY A 11 -1.19 -20.50 -4.37
C GLY A 11 -0.64 -20.51 -2.93
N HIS A 12 -0.51 -19.34 -2.28
CA HIS A 12 -0.14 -19.23 -0.87
C HIS A 12 -1.39 -19.02 -0.01
N TYR A 13 -1.91 -20.10 0.57
CA TYR A 13 -3.16 -20.11 1.33
C TYR A 13 -2.92 -20.38 2.83
N ASP A 14 -3.10 -19.34 3.64
CA ASP A 14 -3.38 -19.43 5.09
C ASP A 14 -4.84 -18.96 5.35
N PRO A 15 -5.75 -19.86 5.78
CA PRO A 15 -7.15 -19.52 6.03
C PRO A 15 -7.37 -18.50 7.16
N LYS A 16 -6.37 -18.27 8.01
CA LYS A 16 -6.42 -17.24 9.08
C LYS A 16 -5.88 -15.88 8.63
N ASN A 17 -5.43 -15.78 7.38
CA ASN A 17 -4.72 -14.61 6.86
C ASN A 17 -5.35 -14.03 5.58
N LEU A 18 -6.67 -14.01 5.52
CA LEU A 18 -7.43 -13.64 4.32
C LEU A 18 -7.57 -12.12 4.11
N HIS A 19 -7.60 -11.33 5.20
CA HIS A 19 -7.72 -9.87 5.16
C HIS A 19 -7.37 -9.25 6.52
N PHE A 20 -7.22 -7.92 6.57
CA PHE A 20 -7.17 -7.16 7.82
C PHE A 20 -7.83 -5.79 7.63
N GLY A 21 -8.85 -5.49 8.44
CA GLY A 21 -9.75 -4.39 8.11
C GLY A 21 -10.40 -4.64 6.73
N ALA A 22 -10.34 -3.62 5.88
CA ALA A 22 -10.78 -3.70 4.48
C ALA A 22 -9.67 -4.12 3.49
N LEU A 23 -8.43 -4.28 3.97
CA LEU A 23 -7.27 -4.64 3.15
C LEU A 23 -7.29 -6.14 2.85
N LEU A 24 -7.34 -6.48 1.56
CA LEU A 24 -7.42 -7.83 1.01
C LEU A 24 -6.02 -8.40 0.70
N ALA A 25 -5.09 -7.55 0.26
CA ALA A 25 -3.74 -7.96 -0.06
C ALA A 25 -2.73 -6.82 0.15
N CYS A 26 -1.49 -7.19 0.41
CA CYS A 26 -0.33 -6.31 0.42
C CYS A 26 0.88 -7.20 0.08
N ASN A 27 1.34 -7.10 -1.16
CA ASN A 27 2.40 -7.92 -1.72
C ASN A 27 3.58 -7.03 -2.09
N GLU A 28 4.78 -7.41 -1.67
CA GLU A 28 6.00 -6.87 -2.25
C GLU A 28 6.45 -7.80 -3.37
N GLU A 29 6.63 -7.24 -4.57
CA GLU A 29 6.89 -7.98 -5.79
C GLU A 29 8.15 -7.49 -6.48
N THR A 30 8.95 -8.43 -6.99
CA THR A 30 10.13 -8.16 -7.81
C THR A 30 10.01 -8.84 -9.16
N LEU A 31 10.00 -8.03 -10.22
CA LEU A 31 10.00 -8.47 -11.61
C LEU A 31 11.38 -8.25 -12.24
N ALA A 32 11.93 -9.31 -12.83
CA ALA A 32 13.18 -9.23 -13.58
C ALA A 32 13.03 -8.35 -14.84
N PRO A 33 14.14 -7.92 -15.47
CA PRO A 33 14.12 -7.31 -16.80
C PRO A 33 13.24 -8.08 -17.79
N GLY A 34 12.35 -7.38 -18.49
CA GLY A 34 11.40 -7.95 -19.47
C GLY A 34 10.24 -8.78 -18.89
N ALA A 35 10.27 -9.08 -17.59
CA ALA A 35 9.19 -9.79 -16.91
C ALA A 35 7.98 -8.88 -16.64
N GLY A 36 6.83 -9.51 -16.44
CA GLY A 36 5.57 -8.83 -16.15
C GLY A 36 4.44 -9.81 -15.97
N PHE A 37 3.28 -9.28 -15.62
CA PHE A 37 2.02 -9.96 -15.64
C PHE A 37 1.41 -9.81 -17.02
N ASP A 38 1.06 -10.95 -17.62
CA ASP A 38 0.24 -10.96 -18.82
C ASP A 38 -1.16 -10.43 -18.49
N GLU A 39 -1.95 -10.19 -19.54
CA GLU A 39 -3.26 -9.58 -19.38
C GLU A 39 -4.14 -10.43 -18.45
N HIS A 40 -4.64 -9.79 -17.40
CA HIS A 40 -5.52 -10.40 -16.44
C HIS A 40 -6.59 -9.41 -15.98
N ARG A 41 -7.72 -9.93 -15.51
CA ARG A 41 -8.90 -9.13 -15.20
C ARG A 41 -9.14 -9.08 -13.70
N HIS A 42 -9.43 -7.87 -13.22
CA HIS A 42 -9.92 -7.62 -11.87
C HIS A 42 -11.35 -7.08 -11.92
N ARG A 43 -12.08 -7.23 -10.82
CA ARG A 43 -13.44 -6.70 -10.64
C ARG A 43 -13.62 -6.36 -9.16
N ASP A 44 -14.35 -5.28 -8.87
CA ASP A 44 -14.76 -4.93 -7.50
C ASP A 44 -13.60 -4.83 -6.49
N THR A 45 -12.44 -4.34 -6.95
CA THR A 45 -11.21 -4.19 -6.15
C THR A 45 -10.57 -2.84 -6.42
N GLU A 46 -10.12 -2.17 -5.37
CA GLU A 46 -9.23 -1.00 -5.47
C GLU A 46 -7.78 -1.48 -5.37
N ILE A 47 -6.98 -1.29 -6.42
CA ILE A 47 -5.58 -1.75 -6.50
C ILE A 47 -4.67 -0.52 -6.45
N LEU A 48 -3.77 -0.49 -5.46
CA LEU A 48 -2.78 0.58 -5.33
C LEU A 48 -1.37 0.02 -5.48
N THR A 49 -0.53 0.71 -6.25
CA THR A 49 0.85 0.31 -6.49
C THR A 49 1.81 1.43 -6.06
N TRP A 50 2.81 1.08 -5.25
CA TRP A 50 3.91 1.94 -4.83
C TRP A 50 5.23 1.33 -5.26
N VAL A 51 5.94 1.97 -6.19
CA VAL A 51 7.22 1.44 -6.70
C VAL A 51 8.35 1.81 -5.74
N LEU A 52 9.14 0.81 -5.35
CA LEU A 52 10.30 0.97 -4.49
C LEU A 52 11.56 1.23 -5.33
N GLU A 53 11.76 0.44 -6.38
CA GLU A 53 12.94 0.48 -7.26
C GLU A 53 12.54 0.15 -8.70
N GLY A 54 13.28 0.70 -9.68
CA GLY A 54 13.01 0.48 -11.10
C GLY A 54 11.80 1.26 -11.62
N ALA A 55 11.06 0.68 -12.58
CA ALA A 55 9.85 1.29 -13.13
C ALA A 55 8.86 0.23 -13.62
N LEU A 56 7.58 0.42 -13.33
CA LEU A 56 6.49 -0.47 -13.70
C LEU A 56 5.61 0.19 -14.78
N ALA A 57 5.51 -0.43 -15.94
CA ALA A 57 4.60 -0.02 -17.00
C ALA A 57 3.22 -0.67 -16.78
N HIS A 58 2.18 0.15 -16.79
CA HIS A 58 0.76 -0.25 -16.73
C HIS A 58 0.08 0.04 -18.06
N ARG A 59 -0.81 -0.86 -18.48
CA ARG A 59 -1.80 -0.63 -19.55
C ARG A 59 -3.09 -1.36 -19.24
N ASP A 60 -4.22 -0.75 -19.51
CA ASP A 60 -5.53 -1.40 -19.35
C ASP A 60 -6.46 -1.25 -20.56
N THR A 61 -7.55 -2.02 -20.50
CA THR A 61 -8.59 -2.15 -21.52
C THR A 61 -9.48 -0.91 -21.64
N GLU A 62 -9.46 -0.01 -20.67
CA GLU A 62 -10.11 1.32 -20.75
C GLU A 62 -9.22 2.35 -21.47
N GLY A 63 -8.03 1.94 -21.91
CA GLY A 63 -7.09 2.76 -22.68
C GLY A 63 -6.12 3.57 -21.82
N HIS A 64 -6.12 3.41 -20.49
CA HIS A 64 -5.12 4.06 -19.66
C HIS A 64 -3.76 3.38 -19.80
N ALA A 65 -2.70 4.18 -19.75
CA ALA A 65 -1.33 3.69 -19.75
C ALA A 65 -0.44 4.63 -18.94
N GLY A 66 0.51 4.07 -18.20
CA GLY A 66 1.40 4.84 -17.33
C GLY A 66 2.68 4.11 -17.02
N VAL A 67 3.69 4.85 -16.55
CA VAL A 67 4.92 4.27 -16.00
C VAL A 67 5.09 4.77 -14.57
N VAL A 68 4.87 3.87 -13.62
CA VAL A 68 5.02 4.12 -12.18
C VAL A 68 6.50 4.01 -11.83
N ARG A 69 7.02 5.00 -11.10
CA ARG A 69 8.42 5.08 -10.66
C ARG A 69 8.47 5.34 -9.16
N PRO A 70 9.63 5.17 -8.50
CA PRO A 70 9.80 5.56 -7.11
C PRO A 70 9.31 6.98 -6.84
N GLY A 71 8.59 7.15 -5.73
CA GLY A 71 7.89 8.40 -5.40
C GLY A 71 6.60 8.62 -6.20
N MET A 72 6.03 7.59 -6.82
CA MET A 72 4.71 7.66 -7.44
C MET A 72 3.78 6.61 -6.87
N VAL A 73 2.51 7.00 -6.68
CA VAL A 73 1.42 6.09 -6.37
C VAL A 73 0.51 5.95 -7.59
N GLN A 74 0.19 4.71 -7.94
CA GLN A 74 -0.84 4.37 -8.91
C GLN A 74 -2.07 3.83 -8.16
N HIS A 75 -3.26 4.13 -8.69
CA HIS A 75 -4.53 3.54 -8.29
C HIS A 75 -5.29 3.05 -9.52
N LEU A 76 -5.80 1.83 -9.46
CA LEU A 76 -6.75 1.26 -10.39
C LEU A 76 -7.97 0.80 -9.60
N SER A 77 -9.11 1.46 -9.82
CA SER A 77 -10.42 0.97 -9.37
C SER A 77 -10.98 0.06 -10.45
N ALA A 78 -11.10 -1.25 -10.15
CA ALA A 78 -11.49 -2.23 -11.15
C ALA A 78 -12.98 -2.18 -11.51
N GLY A 79 -13.84 -1.73 -10.58
CA GLY A 79 -15.26 -1.53 -10.84
C GLY A 79 -15.97 -2.77 -11.42
N SER A 80 -16.79 -2.57 -12.44
CA SER A 80 -17.52 -3.60 -13.21
C SER A 80 -16.60 -4.60 -13.92
N GLY A 81 -15.33 -4.25 -14.07
CA GLY A 81 -14.21 -5.14 -14.28
C GLY A 81 -13.33 -4.72 -15.45
N VAL A 82 -12.03 -4.59 -15.20
CA VAL A 82 -11.01 -4.10 -16.14
C VAL A 82 -9.90 -5.15 -16.32
N ALA A 83 -9.48 -5.38 -17.56
CA ALA A 83 -8.29 -6.16 -17.87
C ALA A 83 -7.08 -5.24 -18.01
N HIS A 84 -5.93 -5.68 -17.48
CA HIS A 84 -4.70 -4.89 -17.48
C HIS A 84 -3.43 -5.75 -17.54
N THR A 85 -2.33 -5.10 -17.88
CA THR A 85 -0.98 -5.66 -17.89
C THR A 85 -0.06 -4.77 -17.06
N GLU A 86 0.85 -5.41 -16.32
CA GLU A 86 1.87 -4.71 -15.54
C GLU A 86 3.23 -5.34 -15.83
N ARG A 87 4.17 -4.58 -16.38
CA ARG A 87 5.47 -5.11 -16.81
C ARG A 87 6.60 -4.23 -16.34
N ASN A 88 7.76 -4.84 -16.09
CA ASN A 88 9.00 -4.07 -16.04
C ASN A 88 9.17 -3.34 -17.38
N VAL A 89 9.51 -2.04 -17.34
CA VAL A 89 9.56 -1.19 -18.52
C VAL A 89 10.46 -1.81 -19.60
N ALA A 90 10.00 -1.76 -20.85
CA ALA A 90 10.75 -2.30 -21.98
C ALA A 90 12.14 -1.66 -22.08
N GLY A 91 13.17 -2.49 -22.21
CA GLY A 91 14.57 -2.06 -22.29
C GLY A 91 15.24 -1.78 -20.93
N ALA A 92 14.54 -1.95 -19.80
CA ALA A 92 15.18 -1.91 -18.48
C ALA A 92 16.17 -3.07 -18.32
N ASP A 93 17.36 -2.77 -17.79
CA ASP A 93 18.42 -3.72 -17.46
C ASP A 93 18.40 -4.12 -15.96
N VAL A 94 17.62 -3.40 -15.15
CA VAL A 94 17.42 -3.65 -13.72
C VAL A 94 16.03 -4.21 -13.42
N PRO A 95 15.85 -4.97 -12.32
CA PRO A 95 14.53 -5.35 -11.83
C PRO A 95 13.68 -4.14 -11.43
N VAL A 96 12.36 -4.32 -11.41
CA VAL A 96 11.43 -3.42 -10.71
C VAL A 96 10.96 -4.10 -9.43
N ARG A 97 10.98 -3.37 -8.31
CA ARG A 97 10.44 -3.80 -7.01
C ARG A 97 9.34 -2.84 -6.59
N PHE A 98 8.20 -3.36 -6.16
CA PHE A 98 7.04 -2.53 -5.79
C PHE A 98 6.15 -3.22 -4.77
N VAL A 99 5.33 -2.44 -4.08
CA VAL A 99 4.27 -2.91 -3.20
C VAL A 99 2.93 -2.75 -3.90
N GLN A 100 2.16 -3.82 -4.02
CA GLN A 100 0.79 -3.79 -4.53
C GLN A 100 -0.19 -4.15 -3.41
N MET A 101 -1.19 -3.28 -3.22
CA MET A 101 -2.17 -3.37 -2.13
C MET A 101 -3.57 -3.40 -2.70
N TRP A 102 -4.41 -4.30 -2.20
CA TRP A 102 -5.78 -4.45 -2.67
C TRP A 102 -6.75 -4.15 -1.53
N LEU A 103 -7.74 -3.32 -1.81
CA LEU A 103 -8.73 -2.86 -0.85
C LEU A 103 -10.14 -3.12 -1.39
N GLN A 104 -11.04 -3.58 -0.52
CA GLN A 104 -12.44 -3.74 -0.89
C GLN A 104 -13.13 -2.36 -1.04
N PRO A 105 -13.82 -2.08 -2.16
CA PRO A 105 -14.65 -0.87 -2.29
C PRO A 105 -15.98 -1.03 -1.52
N ASP A 106 -16.70 0.07 -1.32
CA ASP A 106 -18.05 0.04 -0.73
C ASP A 106 -19.15 -0.27 -1.73
N VAL A 107 -18.94 0.09 -3.00
CA VAL A 107 -19.93 -0.07 -4.07
C VAL A 107 -19.32 -0.87 -5.21
N PHE A 108 -19.92 -2.01 -5.48
CA PHE A 108 -19.55 -2.92 -6.56
C PHE A 108 -20.16 -2.49 -7.89
N GLY A 109 -19.54 -2.90 -9.00
CA GLY A 109 -20.05 -2.71 -10.35
C GLY A 109 -20.01 -1.28 -10.89
N THR A 110 -19.27 -0.38 -10.24
CA THR A 110 -19.03 1.00 -10.70
C THR A 110 -18.10 1.05 -11.92
N ASP A 111 -18.06 2.14 -12.69
CA ASP A 111 -17.18 2.22 -13.87
C ASP A 111 -15.69 2.15 -13.48
N PRO A 112 -14.79 1.48 -14.21
CA PRO A 112 -13.38 1.48 -13.84
C PRO A 112 -12.78 2.90 -13.76
N ALA A 113 -11.75 3.09 -12.94
CA ALA A 113 -11.05 4.37 -12.83
C ALA A 113 -9.54 4.17 -12.63
N TYR A 114 -8.74 5.10 -13.14
CA TYR A 114 -7.29 5.07 -13.05
C TYR A 114 -6.73 6.41 -12.54
N GLY A 115 -5.70 6.34 -11.71
CA GLY A 115 -4.98 7.50 -11.22
C GLY A 115 -3.49 7.22 -11.08
N LEU A 116 -2.67 8.20 -11.43
CA LEU A 116 -1.23 8.17 -11.23
C LEU A 116 -0.78 9.53 -10.70
N ARG A 117 -0.07 9.53 -9.57
CA ARG A 117 0.35 10.76 -8.91
C ARG A 117 1.78 10.66 -8.40
N ARG A 118 2.58 11.70 -8.64
CA ARG A 118 3.89 11.89 -8.01
C ARG A 118 3.71 12.45 -6.61
N VAL A 119 4.45 11.88 -5.66
CA VAL A 119 4.43 12.23 -4.25
C VAL A 119 5.73 12.96 -3.94
N PRO A 120 5.68 14.14 -3.29
CA PRO A 120 6.89 14.82 -2.86
C PRO A 120 7.61 13.97 -1.81
N ALA A 121 8.94 13.91 -1.91
CA ALA A 121 9.76 13.26 -0.89
C ALA A 121 10.00 14.22 0.28
N GLY A 122 10.03 13.68 1.49
CA GLY A 122 10.44 14.44 2.68
C GLY A 122 9.85 13.86 3.96
N PRO A 123 10.44 14.21 5.12
CA PRO A 123 9.89 13.76 6.41
C PRO A 123 8.48 14.29 6.60
N GLY A 124 7.65 13.50 7.27
CA GLY A 124 6.26 13.84 7.55
C GLY A 124 5.28 12.79 7.04
N LEU A 125 4.01 13.18 7.01
CA LEU A 125 2.90 12.31 6.67
C LEU A 125 2.22 12.85 5.40
N THR A 126 2.21 12.05 4.34
CA THR A 126 1.60 12.42 3.06
C THR A 126 0.43 11.50 2.73
N LEU A 127 -0.74 12.09 2.47
CA LEU A 127 -1.92 11.34 2.06
C LEU A 127 -1.77 10.88 0.60
N LEU A 128 -1.79 9.57 0.36
CA LEU A 128 -1.63 8.97 -0.97
C LEU A 128 -2.96 8.79 -1.69
N ALA A 129 -3.91 8.17 -1.01
CA ALA A 129 -5.24 7.89 -1.52
C ALA A 129 -6.25 7.90 -0.36
N SER A 130 -7.47 8.33 -0.61
CA SER A 130 -8.52 8.37 0.42
C SER A 130 -9.91 8.24 -0.18
N GLY A 131 -10.80 7.54 0.52
CA GLY A 131 -12.24 7.62 0.27
C GLY A 131 -12.98 8.44 1.34
N LEU A 132 -12.29 8.94 2.35
CA LEU A 132 -12.90 9.71 3.43
C LEU A 132 -13.44 11.05 2.91
N VAL A 133 -14.54 11.51 3.49
CA VAL A 133 -15.18 12.78 3.10
C VAL A 133 -14.28 13.97 3.41
N ARG A 134 -13.59 13.94 4.56
CA ARG A 134 -12.68 15.03 4.99
C ARG A 134 -11.50 15.27 4.04
N ASP A 135 -11.18 14.29 3.20
CA ASP A 135 -10.04 14.35 2.28
C ASP A 135 -10.47 14.61 0.82
N ALA A 136 -11.76 14.88 0.58
CA ALA A 136 -12.33 15.00 -0.77
C ALA A 136 -11.71 16.14 -1.61
N ASP A 137 -11.26 17.22 -0.96
CA ASP A 137 -10.65 18.38 -1.60
C ASP A 137 -9.11 18.34 -1.63
N THR A 138 -8.51 17.18 -1.31
CA THR A 138 -7.06 16.99 -1.37
C THR A 138 -6.62 16.47 -2.74
N GLU A 139 -5.31 16.49 -3.01
CA GLU A 139 -4.75 15.90 -4.22
C GLU A 139 -4.69 14.37 -4.18
N ALA A 140 -5.19 13.71 -3.12
CA ALA A 140 -5.09 12.27 -2.97
C ALA A 140 -5.91 11.52 -4.03
N LEU A 141 -5.43 10.33 -4.44
CA LEU A 141 -6.20 9.48 -5.33
C LEU A 141 -7.50 9.03 -4.64
N ARG A 142 -8.63 9.09 -5.35
CA ARG A 142 -9.94 8.86 -4.75
C ARG A 142 -10.25 7.37 -4.66
N LEU A 143 -10.40 6.84 -3.45
CA LEU A 143 -10.85 5.47 -3.22
C LEU A 143 -12.37 5.38 -3.22
N ARG A 144 -12.89 4.24 -3.67
CA ARG A 144 -14.31 3.85 -3.50
C ARG A 144 -14.62 3.19 -2.17
N ARG A 145 -13.64 3.16 -1.27
CA ARG A 145 -13.80 2.76 0.12
C ARG A 145 -13.89 4.00 1.00
N SER A 146 -15.11 4.40 1.37
CA SER A 146 -15.44 5.68 1.99
C SER A 146 -14.86 5.89 3.40
N ASP A 147 -14.29 4.85 4.00
CA ASP A 147 -13.82 4.86 5.38
C ASP A 147 -12.37 4.37 5.51
N ALA A 148 -11.58 4.54 4.43
CA ALA A 148 -10.17 4.20 4.41
C ALA A 148 -9.30 5.25 3.70
N ALA A 149 -8.03 5.29 4.09
CA ALA A 149 -6.98 6.07 3.45
C ALA A 149 -5.63 5.32 3.47
N LEU A 150 -4.80 5.61 2.47
CA LEU A 150 -3.40 5.19 2.40
C LEU A 150 -2.51 6.41 2.60
N TRP A 151 -1.55 6.28 3.50
CA TRP A 151 -0.58 7.31 3.86
C TRP A 151 0.85 6.83 3.62
N LEU A 152 1.74 7.77 3.34
CA LEU A 152 3.18 7.60 3.39
C LEU A 152 3.71 8.35 4.61
N ALA A 153 4.35 7.65 5.54
CA ALA A 153 5.03 8.24 6.69
C ALA A 153 6.55 8.11 6.51
N GLU A 154 7.26 9.23 6.63
CA GLU A 154 8.71 9.31 6.47
C GLU A 154 9.34 10.01 7.67
N ALA A 155 10.45 9.48 8.17
CA ALA A 155 11.25 10.09 9.24
C ALA A 155 12.74 9.96 8.96
N GLY A 156 13.50 10.98 9.37
CA GLY A 156 14.96 11.00 9.25
C GLY A 156 15.65 10.07 10.26
N PRO A 157 16.99 9.93 10.17
CA PRO A 157 17.75 9.09 11.07
C PRO A 157 17.53 9.37 12.56
N GLY A 158 17.10 8.37 13.33
CA GLY A 158 16.88 8.48 14.78
C GLY A 158 15.65 9.29 15.19
N GLU A 159 14.86 9.80 14.24
CA GLU A 159 13.67 10.60 14.52
C GLU A 159 12.45 9.72 14.81
N ALA A 160 11.50 10.25 15.58
CA ALA A 160 10.18 9.63 15.71
C ALA A 160 9.44 9.71 14.36
N LEU A 161 8.59 8.72 14.05
CA LEU A 161 7.62 8.90 12.98
C LEU A 161 6.66 10.06 13.33
N PRO A 162 6.10 10.74 12.31
CA PRO A 162 5.02 11.70 12.54
C PRO A 162 3.82 11.04 13.24
N ASP A 163 2.96 11.86 13.85
CA ASP A 163 1.70 11.39 14.43
C ASP A 163 0.87 10.68 13.36
N LEU A 164 0.61 9.40 13.59
CA LEU A 164 -0.14 8.55 12.68
C LEU A 164 -1.65 8.70 12.95
N PRO A 165 -2.51 8.69 11.92
CA PRO A 165 -3.95 8.78 12.11
C PRO A 165 -4.47 7.66 13.02
N GLU A 166 -5.46 7.97 13.84
CA GLU A 166 -6.16 6.99 14.65
C GLU A 166 -7.24 6.30 13.82
N ALA A 167 -7.28 4.97 13.90
CA ALA A 167 -8.36 4.17 13.34
C ALA A 167 -8.43 2.81 14.05
N PRO A 168 -9.61 2.16 14.08
CA PRO A 168 -9.79 0.81 14.59
C PRO A 168 -8.84 -0.22 13.97
N PHE A 169 -8.56 -0.09 12.67
CA PHE A 169 -7.65 -0.96 11.94
C PHE A 169 -6.58 -0.11 11.24
N ARG A 170 -5.32 -0.33 11.61
CA ARG A 170 -4.17 0.30 10.95
C ARG A 170 -3.20 -0.77 10.48
N TYR A 171 -2.78 -0.72 9.23
CA TYR A 171 -1.80 -1.67 8.69
C TYR A 171 -0.57 -0.91 8.20
N ALA A 172 0.56 -1.21 8.84
CA ALA A 172 1.83 -0.53 8.60
C ALA A 172 2.77 -1.49 7.85
N HIS A 173 3.37 -1.05 6.75
CA HIS A 173 4.34 -1.80 5.96
C HIS A 173 5.60 -0.97 5.73
N LEU A 174 6.74 -1.44 6.25
CA LEU A 174 8.01 -0.70 6.17
C LEU A 174 8.64 -0.93 4.80
N THR A 175 8.83 0.12 4.01
CA THR A 175 9.37 0.03 2.65
C THR A 175 10.86 0.32 2.57
N ALA A 176 11.39 1.15 3.47
CA ALA A 176 12.81 1.48 3.54
C ALA A 176 13.27 1.81 4.97
N GLY A 177 14.57 1.68 5.21
CA GLY A 177 15.20 2.00 6.50
C GLY A 177 14.94 0.94 7.56
N SER A 178 14.84 1.35 8.82
CA SER A 178 14.47 0.47 9.94
C SER A 178 13.64 1.23 10.95
N LEU A 179 12.81 0.53 11.71
CA LEU A 179 11.92 1.15 12.69
C LEU A 179 11.90 0.36 13.99
N GLY A 180 12.20 1.01 15.10
CA GLY A 180 11.95 0.48 16.44
C GLY A 180 10.60 0.97 16.96
N TYR A 181 9.85 0.13 17.66
CA TYR A 181 8.59 0.54 18.31
C TYR A 181 8.31 -0.31 19.55
N ARG A 182 7.31 0.08 20.34
CA ARG A 182 6.84 -0.70 21.50
C ARG A 182 5.47 -1.29 21.23
N THR A 183 5.23 -2.51 21.69
CA THR A 183 3.92 -3.18 21.49
C THR A 183 2.77 -2.45 22.18
N LEU A 184 3.03 -1.75 23.28
CA LEU A 184 2.08 -0.90 24.02
C LEU A 184 2.82 0.32 24.62
N PRO A 185 2.10 1.39 25.00
CA PRO A 185 2.65 2.50 25.75
C PRO A 185 3.14 2.08 27.15
N GLY A 186 4.11 2.82 27.68
CA GLY A 186 4.60 2.64 29.05
C GLY A 186 5.38 1.33 29.30
N PRO A 187 5.81 1.05 30.53
CA PRO A 187 6.82 0.01 30.83
C PRO A 187 6.39 -1.42 30.49
N ARG A 188 5.09 -1.67 30.33
CA ARG A 188 4.54 -3.01 30.01
C ARG A 188 4.65 -3.40 28.54
N GLY A 189 4.80 -2.45 27.62
CA GLY A 189 5.06 -2.77 26.22
C GLY A 189 6.45 -3.40 26.02
N GLN A 190 6.58 -4.26 25.02
CA GLN A 190 7.86 -4.86 24.63
C GLN A 190 8.46 -4.10 23.45
N GLY A 191 9.78 -3.95 23.43
CA GLY A 191 10.48 -3.42 22.25
C GLY A 191 10.41 -4.40 21.08
N ARG A 192 10.16 -3.88 19.89
CA ARG A 192 10.16 -4.61 18.62
C ARG A 192 10.85 -3.74 17.57
N SER A 193 11.32 -4.38 16.51
CA SER A 193 11.89 -3.70 15.35
C SER A 193 11.30 -4.23 14.06
N LEU A 194 11.31 -3.40 13.02
CA LEU A 194 10.94 -3.72 11.65
C LEU A 194 12.12 -3.46 10.73
N ALA A 195 12.28 -4.34 9.75
CA ALA A 195 13.13 -4.16 8.58
C ALA A 195 12.27 -4.06 7.30
N PRO A 196 12.83 -3.65 6.15
CA PRO A 196 12.06 -3.49 4.93
C PRO A 196 11.32 -4.78 4.51
N GLY A 197 10.05 -4.61 4.16
CA GLY A 197 9.07 -5.64 3.85
C GLY A 197 8.40 -6.27 5.08
N ASP A 198 8.78 -5.89 6.30
CA ASP A 198 8.02 -6.25 7.50
C ASP A 198 6.74 -5.41 7.60
N SER A 199 5.73 -5.98 8.26
CA SER A 199 4.46 -5.30 8.49
C SER A 199 3.89 -5.53 9.88
N VAL A 200 3.02 -4.60 10.31
CA VAL A 200 2.34 -4.66 11.60
C VAL A 200 0.86 -4.41 11.41
N ARG A 201 0.04 -5.28 12.01
CA ARG A 201 -1.39 -5.10 12.19
C ARG A 201 -1.63 -4.42 13.52
N ILE A 202 -2.23 -3.24 13.48
CA ILE A 202 -2.37 -2.36 14.63
C ILE A 202 -3.86 -2.20 14.93
N THR A 203 -4.24 -2.56 16.15
CA THR A 203 -5.57 -2.33 16.73
C THR A 203 -5.39 -1.74 18.12
N GLY A 204 -6.30 -0.86 18.54
CA GLY A 204 -6.17 -0.14 19.82
C GLY A 204 -4.84 0.63 19.93
N GLU A 205 -4.22 0.54 21.11
CA GLU A 205 -3.00 1.27 21.49
C GLU A 205 -1.68 0.61 21.03
N ALA A 206 -1.74 -0.42 20.19
CA ALA A 206 -0.53 -1.08 19.71
C ALA A 206 0.35 -0.12 18.88
N PHE A 207 1.61 -0.48 18.68
CA PHE A 207 2.58 0.28 17.87
C PHE A 207 2.89 1.67 18.44
N ALA A 208 3.34 1.69 19.68
CA ALA A 208 3.63 2.91 20.43
C ALA A 208 5.07 3.39 20.21
N ALA A 209 5.24 4.72 20.15
CA ALA A 209 6.53 5.41 20.01
C ALA A 209 7.44 4.84 18.91
N PRO A 210 6.98 4.77 17.65
CA PRO A 210 7.81 4.36 16.53
C PRO A 210 8.95 5.37 16.28
N VAL A 211 10.18 4.87 16.20
CA VAL A 211 11.40 5.65 15.98
C VAL A 211 12.21 5.02 14.85
N ALA A 212 12.62 5.85 13.89
CA ALA A 212 13.45 5.45 12.77
C ALA A 212 14.88 5.08 13.21
N GLY A 213 15.48 4.11 12.53
CA GLY A 213 16.88 3.76 12.73
C GLY A 213 17.84 4.72 12.03
N GLU A 214 19.10 4.31 11.92
CA GLU A 214 20.22 5.15 11.45
C GLU A 214 20.10 5.63 9.99
N GLN A 215 19.28 4.98 9.17
CA GLN A 215 19.05 5.33 7.77
C GLN A 215 17.70 6.01 7.54
N GLY A 216 17.00 6.39 8.62
CA GLY A 216 15.60 6.84 8.56
C GLY A 216 14.63 5.68 8.39
N ALA A 217 13.37 6.00 8.09
CA ALA A 217 12.32 5.04 7.82
C ALA A 217 11.31 5.60 6.80
N GLN A 218 10.81 4.73 5.92
CA GLN A 218 9.66 4.99 5.07
C GLN A 218 8.62 3.89 5.29
N LEU A 219 7.39 4.27 5.59
CA LEU A 219 6.30 3.40 5.99
C LEU A 219 5.03 3.71 5.17
N LEU A 220 4.45 2.70 4.54
CA LEU A 220 3.08 2.77 4.03
C LEU A 220 2.12 2.43 5.18
N LEU A 221 1.12 3.28 5.39
CA LEU A 221 0.12 3.11 6.44
C LEU A 221 -1.30 3.15 5.87
N TRP A 222 -2.02 2.05 6.01
CA TRP A 222 -3.46 2.03 5.82
C TRP A 222 -4.17 2.46 7.11
N GLU A 223 -5.06 3.43 6.97
CA GLU A 223 -6.06 3.84 7.94
C GLU A 223 -7.41 3.26 7.51
N MET A 224 -8.09 2.48 8.37
CA MET A 224 -9.36 1.83 8.03
C MET A 224 -10.33 1.82 9.23
N HIS A 225 -11.56 2.27 9.00
CA HIS A 225 -12.58 2.42 10.05
C HIS A 225 -13.59 1.27 10.12
N SER A 226 -13.59 0.36 9.15
CA SER A 226 -14.35 -0.89 9.25
C SER A 226 -13.67 -2.05 8.52
N GLY A 227 -14.12 -3.27 8.82
CA GLY A 227 -13.70 -4.50 8.14
C GLY A 227 -14.34 -4.69 6.77
N LEU A 228 -14.22 -5.89 6.21
CA LEU A 228 -14.95 -6.23 4.98
C LEU A 228 -16.45 -6.06 5.15
N ARG A 229 -17.10 -5.52 4.12
CA ARG A 229 -18.55 -5.41 4.01
C ARG A 229 -19.02 -6.48 3.04
N TYR A 230 -19.83 -7.40 3.54
CA TYR A 230 -20.57 -8.34 2.71
C TYR A 230 -21.99 -7.81 2.61
N GLY A 231 -22.50 -7.68 1.39
CA GLY A 231 -23.90 -7.32 1.13
C GLY A 231 -24.86 -8.41 1.59
#